data_AF-A0A1I5MJZ3-F1
#
_entry.id   AF-A0A1I5MJZ3-F1
#
_cell.length_a   1.000
_cell.length_b   1.000
_cell.length_c   1.000
_cell.angle_alpha   90.00
_cell.angle_beta   90.00
_cell.angle_gamma   90.00
#
_symmetry.space_group_name_H-M   'P 1'
#
loop_
_entity.id
_entity.type
_entity.pdbx_description
1 polymer ?
#
loop_
_entity_poly.entity_id
_entity_poly.type
_entity_poly.pdbx_seq_one_letter_code
_entity_poly.pdbx_strand_id
1 'polypeptide(L)'
;MKTSLPNTPAASGQGYDAVLHDWIILPLPDYPGTPLLVGIVSSDRKNRFADGRCIHTSAIVTPLDEIVEGAVAEALNTRYLLGEER
;
A
#
# COMPACT_ATOMS: atom_id res chain seq x y z
N MET A 1 -42.32 1.07 2.85
CA MET A 1 -41.15 1.14 3.74
C MET A 1 -39.90 0.92 2.87
N LYS A 2 -39.15 1.99 2.57
CA LYS A 2 -37.87 1.90 1.86
C LYS A 2 -36.80 2.23 2.89
N THR A 3 -36.08 1.21 3.34
CA THR A 3 -34.94 1.37 4.25
C THR A 3 -33.76 1.91 3.46
N SER A 4 -33.36 3.13 3.78
CA SER A 4 -32.12 3.74 3.33
C SER A 4 -30.93 2.92 3.84
N LEU A 5 -30.12 2.39 2.93
CA LEU A 5 -28.77 1.96 3.26
C LEU A 5 -27.92 3.22 3.50
N PRO A 6 -27.11 3.29 4.56
CA PRO A 6 -26.13 4.36 4.67
C PRO A 6 -25.14 4.20 3.54
N ASN A 7 -25.12 5.20 2.66
CA ASN A 7 -24.13 5.37 1.61
C ASN A 7 -22.79 5.60 2.31
N THR A 8 -22.04 4.52 2.55
CA THR A 8 -20.66 4.60 3.00
C THR A 8 -19.91 5.50 2.02
N PRO A 9 -19.16 6.50 2.46
CA PRO A 9 -18.34 7.25 1.54
C PRO A 9 -17.34 6.28 0.92
N ALA A 10 -17.50 6.00 -0.37
CA ALA A 10 -16.43 5.45 -1.18
C ALA A 10 -15.22 6.34 -0.94
N ALA A 11 -14.13 5.78 -0.41
CA ALA A 11 -12.89 6.49 -0.21
C ALA A 11 -12.40 6.97 -1.58
N SER A 12 -12.78 8.19 -1.92
CA SER A 12 -12.49 8.83 -3.19
C SER A 12 -10.99 9.12 -3.28
N GLY A 13 -10.27 8.30 -4.03
CA GLY A 13 -9.34 8.78 -5.05
C GLY A 13 -7.99 9.33 -4.62
N GLN A 14 -7.22 8.60 -3.81
CA GLN A 14 -5.76 8.71 -3.90
C GLN A 14 -5.26 7.59 -4.79
N GLY A 15 -4.82 7.95 -6.01
CA GLY A 15 -4.25 6.99 -6.94
C GLY A 15 -3.11 6.22 -6.27
N TYR A 16 -2.99 4.95 -6.54
CA TYR A 16 -1.83 4.15 -6.18
C TYR A 16 -1.27 3.55 -7.47
N ASP A 17 0.00 3.15 -7.43
CA ASP A 17 0.71 2.59 -8.57
C ASP A 17 0.62 1.07 -8.60
N ALA A 18 0.61 0.43 -7.44
CA ALA A 18 0.52 -1.02 -7.28
C ALA A 18 -0.21 -1.37 -5.97
N VAL A 19 -0.64 -2.61 -5.84
CA VAL A 19 -1.21 -3.16 -4.62
C VAL A 19 -0.15 -4.03 -3.94
N LEU A 20 -0.06 -3.96 -2.61
CA LEU A 20 0.86 -4.75 -1.81
C LEU A 20 0.09 -5.54 -0.75
N HIS A 21 0.13 -6.87 -0.86
CA HIS A 21 -0.52 -7.83 0.02
C HIS A 21 0.49 -8.44 0.99
N ASP A 22 -0.02 -9.07 2.06
CA ASP A 22 0.76 -9.86 3.02
C ASP A 22 2.04 -9.17 3.47
N TRP A 23 1.95 -7.86 3.69
CA TRP A 23 3.11 -7.02 3.89
C TRP A 23 3.54 -7.00 5.36
N ILE A 24 4.85 -6.85 5.55
CA ILE A 24 5.48 -6.63 6.85
C ILE A 24 6.34 -5.38 6.81
N ILE A 25 6.47 -4.72 7.96
CA ILE A 25 7.33 -3.56 8.12
C ILE A 25 8.69 -4.03 8.62
N LEU A 26 9.76 -3.63 7.94
CA LEU A 26 11.13 -3.90 8.35
C LEU A 26 11.92 -2.59 8.45
N PRO A 27 12.94 -2.51 9.34
CA PRO A 27 13.88 -1.40 9.31
C PRO A 27 14.72 -1.45 8.04
N LEU A 28 15.00 -0.29 7.44
CA LEU A 28 15.94 -0.19 6.34
C LEU A 28 17.38 -0.32 6.89
N PRO A 29 18.17 -1.33 6.46
CA PRO A 29 19.44 -1.68 7.12
C PRO A 29 20.43 -0.52 7.22
N ASP A 30 20.54 0.30 6.18
CA ASP A 30 21.52 1.39 6.10
C ASP A 30 20.99 2.73 6.64
N TYR A 31 19.72 2.80 7.03
CA TYR A 31 19.06 4.04 7.47
C TYR A 31 18.20 3.79 8.71
N PRO A 32 18.81 3.86 9.91
CA PRO A 32 18.10 3.66 11.17
C PRO A 32 16.90 4.59 11.31
N GLY A 33 15.74 4.03 11.71
CA GLY A 33 14.49 4.77 11.86
C GLY A 33 13.64 4.90 10.59
N THR A 34 14.15 4.50 9.44
CA THR A 34 13.41 4.51 8.17
C THR A 34 12.83 3.12 7.89
N PRO A 35 11.50 2.95 7.77
CA PRO A 35 10.91 1.66 7.43
C PRO A 35 10.93 1.38 5.92
N LEU A 36 10.87 0.09 5.59
CA LEU A 36 10.50 -0.43 4.27
C LEU A 36 9.38 -1.46 4.45
N LEU A 37 8.61 -1.71 3.38
CA LEU A 37 7.66 -2.81 3.33
C LEU A 37 8.22 -3.97 2.52
N VAL A 38 7.99 -5.19 2.99
CA VAL A 38 8.18 -6.42 2.21
C VAL A 38 6.82 -7.09 2.07
N GLY A 39 6.39 -7.38 0.85
CA GLY A 39 5.08 -7.96 0.59
C GLY A 39 4.92 -8.48 -0.83
N ILE A 40 3.74 -9.00 -1.13
CA ILE A 40 3.39 -9.56 -2.45
C ILE A 40 2.74 -8.48 -3.30
N VAL A 41 3.34 -8.15 -4.44
CA VAL A 41 2.82 -7.10 -5.33
C VAL A 41 1.78 -7.66 -6.31
N SER A 42 0.75 -6.88 -6.59
CA SER A 42 -0.16 -7.09 -7.71
C SER A 42 -0.61 -5.77 -8.35
N SER A 43 -1.25 -5.85 -9.51
CA SER A 43 -1.88 -4.72 -10.20
C SER A 43 -0.92 -3.54 -10.39
N ASP A 44 0.36 -3.81 -10.65
CA ASP A 44 1.37 -2.77 -10.86
C ASP A 44 1.15 -2.06 -12.20
N ARG A 45 0.55 -0.87 -12.13
CA ARG A 45 0.20 -0.01 -13.27
C ARG A 45 1.43 0.45 -14.06
N LYS A 46 2.61 0.38 -13.44
CA LYS A 46 3.89 0.71 -14.06
C LYS A 46 4.56 -0.51 -14.73
N ASN A 47 3.97 -1.71 -14.65
CA ASN A 47 4.48 -2.96 -15.24
C ASN A 47 5.94 -3.28 -14.88
N ARG A 48 6.38 -2.95 -13.65
CA ARG A 48 7.75 -3.21 -13.18
C ARG A 48 7.88 -4.61 -12.61
N PHE A 49 6.80 -5.12 -12.05
CA PHE A 49 6.73 -6.42 -11.40
C PHE A 49 5.57 -7.24 -11.94
N ALA A 50 5.77 -8.54 -12.08
CA ALA A 50 4.68 -9.47 -12.33
C ALA A 50 3.87 -9.70 -11.04
N ASP A 51 2.57 -9.91 -11.19
CA ASP A 51 1.69 -10.22 -10.06
C ASP A 51 2.16 -11.47 -9.30
N GLY A 52 2.00 -11.43 -7.97
CA GLY A 52 2.39 -12.51 -7.07
C GLY A 52 3.88 -12.50 -6.68
N ARG A 53 4.66 -11.52 -7.14
CA ARG A 53 6.07 -11.39 -6.76
C ARG A 53 6.21 -10.80 -5.35
N CYS A 54 7.05 -11.43 -4.54
CA CYS A 54 7.52 -10.81 -3.30
C CYS A 54 8.55 -9.72 -3.64
N ILE A 55 8.32 -8.51 -3.14
CA ILE A 55 9.19 -7.34 -3.32
C ILE A 55 9.52 -6.71 -1.97
N HIS A 56 10.69 -6.06 -1.92
CA HIS A 56 11.01 -5.04 -0.94
C HIS A 56 10.82 -3.65 -1.54
N THR A 57 10.16 -2.76 -0.83
CA THR A 57 10.01 -1.37 -1.28
C THR A 57 11.30 -0.57 -1.06
N SER A 58 11.40 0.57 -1.72
CA SER A 58 12.27 1.65 -1.24
C SER A 58 11.80 2.16 0.13
N ALA A 59 12.56 3.08 0.71
CA ALA A 59 12.17 3.78 1.95
C ALA A 59 10.72 4.29 1.89
N ILE A 60 9.97 3.99 2.94
CA ILE A 60 8.60 4.49 3.15
C ILE A 60 8.70 5.87 3.79
N VAL A 61 7.96 6.82 3.21
CA VAL A 61 7.86 8.19 3.71
C VAL A 61 6.56 8.44 4.48
N THR A 62 5.57 7.54 4.34
CA THR A 62 4.35 7.53 5.15
C THR A 62 4.68 7.32 6.63
N PRO A 63 4.08 8.09 7.56
CA PRO A 63 4.22 7.87 9.00
C PRO A 63 3.83 6.45 9.41
N LEU A 64 4.59 5.86 10.33
CA LEU A 64 4.44 4.45 10.71
C LEU A 64 3.04 4.12 11.25
N ASP A 65 2.40 5.05 11.94
CA ASP A 65 1.04 4.94 12.49
C ASP A 65 -0.06 5.04 11.42
N GLU A 66 0.27 5.47 10.20
CA GLU A 66 -0.64 5.52 9.06
C GLU A 66 -0.50 4.29 8.13
N ILE A 67 0.50 3.44 8.35
CA ILE A 67 0.71 2.20 7.59
C ILE A 67 -0.27 1.13 8.11
N VAL A 68 -1.47 1.14 7.57
CA VAL A 68 -2.55 0.21 7.93
C VAL A 68 -3.24 -0.38 6.70
N GLU A 69 -3.93 -1.51 6.89
CA GLU A 69 -4.70 -2.17 5.85
C GLU A 69 -5.75 -1.21 5.23
N GLY A 70 -5.81 -1.19 3.90
CA GLY A 70 -6.66 -0.31 3.10
C GLY A 70 -6.12 1.11 2.88
N ALA A 71 -5.00 1.48 3.52
CA ALA A 71 -4.36 2.77 3.31
C ALA A 71 -3.41 2.74 2.09
N VAL A 72 -3.03 3.93 1.60
CA VAL A 72 -1.98 4.08 0.60
C VAL A 72 -0.68 4.45 1.30
N ALA A 73 0.33 3.59 1.22
CA ALA A 73 1.68 3.88 1.67
C ALA A 73 2.52 4.45 0.54
N GLU A 74 3.17 5.57 0.78
CA GLU A 74 4.10 6.21 -0.13
C GLU A 74 5.53 5.76 0.18
N ALA A 75 6.14 5.15 -0.82
CA ALA A 75 7.58 4.98 -0.91
C ALA A 75 8.15 6.05 -1.86
N LEU A 76 9.46 6.28 -1.82
CA LEU A 76 10.15 7.34 -2.58
C LEU A 76 9.66 7.57 -4.03
N ASN A 77 9.32 6.51 -4.76
CA ASN A 77 8.92 6.58 -6.17
C ASN A 77 7.60 5.85 -6.47
N THR A 78 6.91 5.36 -5.45
CA THR A 78 5.78 4.44 -5.63
C THR A 78 4.79 4.53 -4.51
N ARG A 79 3.52 4.60 -4.87
CA ARG A 79 2.42 4.52 -3.92
C ARG A 79 1.80 3.13 -3.98
N TYR A 80 1.71 2.47 -2.83
CA TYR A 80 1.14 1.14 -2.71
C TYR A 80 -0.19 1.21 -1.97
N LEU A 81 -1.25 0.67 -2.55
CA LEU A 81 -2.43 0.32 -1.76
C LEU A 81 -2.08 -0.91 -0.93
N LEU A 82 -2.25 -0.81 0.39
CA LEU A 82 -1.99 -1.90 1.32
C LEU A 82 -3.23 -2.77 1.44
N GLY A 83 -3.15 -4.03 1.04
CA GLY A 83 -4.28 -4.96 1.10
C GLY A 83 -5.08 -5.08 -0.19
N GLU A 84 -6.40 -5.29 -0.08
CA GLU A 84 -7.26 -5.51 -1.25
C GLU A 84 -7.81 -4.22 -1.88
N GLU A 85 -7.91 -4.21 -3.22
CA GLU A 85 -8.69 -3.22 -3.96
C GLU A 85 -10.19 -3.51 -3.74
N ARG A 86 -10.84 -2.73 -2.88
CA ARG A 86 -12.28 -2.84 -2.60
C ARG A 86 -13.17 -2.32 -3.71
#